data_AF-X1H7B5-F1
#
_entry.id   AF-X1H7B5-F1
#
_cell.length_a   1.000
_cell.length_b   1.000
_cell.length_c   1.000
_cell.angle_alpha   90.00
_cell.angle_beta   90.00
_cell.angle_gamma   90.00
#
_symmetry.space_group_name_H-M   'P 1'
#
loop_
_entity.id
_entity.type
_entity.pdbx_description
1 polymer ?
#
loop_
_entity_poly.entity_id
_entity_poly.type
_entity_poly.pdbx_seq_one_letter_code
_entity_poly.pdbx_strand_id
1 'polypeptide(L)'
;LGIDGTIKSLLIEKIRILIYDRQFTREGYICNSCRYLTVEYKDGCPYCGGKLVFYNDIVDEIVEDALNQGCEIVDIEGNEKLIRAGSIGAVLRYKL
;
A
#
# COMPACT_ATOMS: atom_id res chain seq x y z
N LEU A 1 -3.56 9.69 -2.61
CA LEU A 1 -2.13 9.96 -2.31
C LEU A 1 -1.91 9.69 -0.82
N GLY A 2 -0.69 9.34 -0.43
CA GLY A 2 -0.38 8.80 0.90
C GLY A 2 -0.78 7.33 1.04
N ILE A 3 -0.15 6.61 1.97
CA ILE A 3 -0.33 5.14 2.10
C ILE A 3 -1.74 4.75 2.46
N ASP A 4 -2.44 5.49 3.31
CA ASP A 4 -3.79 5.11 3.74
C ASP A 4 -4.74 5.10 2.55
N GLY A 5 -4.61 6.11 1.69
CA GLY A 5 -5.36 6.18 0.43
C GLY A 5 -4.95 5.11 -0.56
N THR A 6 -3.65 4.81 -0.64
CA THR A 6 -3.11 3.77 -1.51
C THR A 6 -3.58 2.38 -1.07
N ILE A 7 -3.41 2.00 0.19
CA ILE A 7 -3.89 0.73 0.76
C ILE A 7 -5.40 0.59 0.54
N LYS A 8 -6.20 1.63 0.85
CA LYS A 8 -7.65 1.58 0.62
C LYS A 8 -8.00 1.30 -0.84
N SER A 9 -7.25 1.87 -1.78
CA SER A 9 -7.47 1.69 -3.22
C SER A 9 -6.98 0.33 -3.73
N LEU A 10 -5.92 -0.19 -3.11
CA LEU A 10 -5.34 -1.51 -3.38
C LEU A 10 -6.27 -2.63 -2.91
N LEU A 11 -6.82 -2.52 -1.70
CA LEU A 11 -7.75 -3.50 -1.12
C LEU A 11 -9.04 -3.70 -1.93
N ILE A 12 -9.37 -2.76 -2.81
CA ILE A 12 -10.56 -2.80 -3.67
C ILE A 12 -10.18 -2.98 -5.15
N GLU A 13 -8.93 -3.33 -5.45
CA GLU A 13 -8.40 -3.61 -6.80
C GLU A 13 -8.65 -2.49 -7.83
N LYS A 14 -8.70 -1.23 -7.37
CA LYS A 14 -8.98 -0.08 -8.24
C LYS A 14 -7.74 0.61 -8.78
N ILE A 15 -6.54 0.19 -8.39
CA ILE A 15 -5.31 0.79 -8.87
C ILE A 15 -5.07 0.38 -10.33
N ARG A 16 -4.71 1.37 -11.15
CA ARG A 16 -4.13 1.18 -12.50
C ARG A 16 -2.62 1.33 -12.44
N ILE A 17 -2.15 2.42 -11.83
CA ILE A 17 -0.73 2.74 -11.70
C ILE A 17 -0.44 3.01 -10.22
N LEU A 18 0.49 2.28 -9.63
CA LEU A 18 1.07 2.59 -8.33
C LEU A 18 2.31 3.46 -8.56
N ILE A 19 2.41 4.58 -7.85
CA ILE A 19 3.56 5.49 -7.92
C ILE A 19 4.12 5.66 -6.52
N TYR A 20 5.42 5.44 -6.32
CA TYR A 20 6.05 5.57 -5.01
C TYR A 20 7.49 6.09 -5.11
N ASP A 21 7.96 6.71 -4.03
CA ASP A 21 9.36 7.07 -3.90
C ASP A 21 10.16 5.83 -3.48
N ARG A 22 11.22 5.50 -4.20
CA ARG A 22 11.98 4.26 -3.98
C ARG A 22 12.67 4.19 -2.62
N GLN A 23 12.94 5.34 -2.00
CA GLN A 23 13.54 5.43 -0.66
C GLN A 23 12.46 5.45 0.44
N PHE A 24 11.19 5.46 0.07
CA PHE A 24 10.10 5.52 1.02
C PHE A 24 9.78 4.13 1.57
N THR A 25 10.10 3.94 2.84
CA THR A 25 9.73 2.77 3.62
C THR A 25 8.74 3.15 4.72
N ARG A 26 7.92 2.20 5.14
CA ARG A 26 7.02 2.40 6.28
C ARG A 26 6.73 1.08 6.96
N GLU A 27 6.75 1.10 8.28
CA GLU A 27 6.29 -0.03 9.08
C GLU A 27 4.77 -0.25 8.90
N GLY A 28 4.35 -1.50 9.06
CA GLY A 28 2.94 -1.84 9.02
C GLY A 28 2.68 -3.28 9.45
N TYR A 29 1.45 -3.71 9.19
CA TYR A 29 0.97 -5.03 9.56
C TYR A 29 0.19 -5.68 8.43
N ILE A 30 0.37 -7.00 8.31
CA ILE A 30 -0.33 -7.83 7.33
C ILE A 30 -1.02 -8.98 8.04
N CYS A 31 -2.28 -9.22 7.68
CA CYS A 31 -2.99 -10.39 8.13
C CYS A 31 -2.40 -11.65 7.48
N ASN A 32 -1.97 -12.62 8.29
CA ASN A 32 -1.46 -13.90 7.80
C ASN A 32 -2.52 -14.83 7.18
N SER A 33 -3.80 -14.47 7.27
CA SER A 33 -4.92 -15.30 6.83
C SER A 33 -5.58 -14.78 5.56
N CYS A 34 -5.86 -13.48 5.49
CA CYS A 34 -6.56 -12.85 4.36
C CYS A 34 -5.74 -11.77 3.64
N ARG A 35 -4.46 -11.58 4.01
CA ARG A 35 -3.55 -10.59 3.41
C ARG A 35 -3.95 -9.12 3.59
N TYR A 36 -4.95 -8.80 4.42
CA TYR A 36 -5.28 -7.41 4.76
C TYR A 36 -4.04 -6.61 5.23
N LEU A 37 -3.81 -5.47 4.60
CA LEU A 37 -2.70 -4.53 4.85
C LEU A 37 -3.18 -3.34 5.68
N THR A 38 -2.36 -2.90 6.65
CA THR A 38 -2.62 -1.70 7.46
C THR A 38 -1.33 -1.11 8.01
N VAL A 39 -1.25 0.21 8.15
CA VAL A 39 -0.15 0.87 8.88
C VAL A 39 -0.48 1.11 10.36
N GLU A 40 -1.75 0.95 10.74
CA GLU A 40 -2.19 1.03 12.12
C GLU A 40 -2.14 -0.34 12.79
N TYR A 41 -1.60 -0.40 14.01
CA TYR A 41 -1.70 -1.57 14.87
C TYR A 41 -3.17 -1.83 15.25
N LYS A 42 -3.57 -3.10 15.23
CA LYS A 42 -4.87 -3.58 15.73
C LYS A 42 -4.66 -4.93 16.42
N ASP A 43 -5.49 -5.25 17.41
CA ASP A 43 -5.40 -6.52 18.14
C ASP A 43 -5.68 -7.74 17.25
N GLY A 44 -6.40 -7.55 16.14
CA GLY A 44 -6.69 -8.59 15.15
C GLY A 44 -7.16 -8.01 13.83
N CYS A 45 -7.16 -8.85 12.79
CA CYS A 45 -7.63 -8.46 11.47
C CYS A 45 -9.12 -8.12 11.51
N PRO A 46 -9.54 -6.91 11.08
CA PRO A 46 -10.94 -6.49 11.14
C PRO A 46 -11.86 -7.23 10.16
N TYR A 47 -11.29 -7.98 9.20
CA TYR A 47 -12.06 -8.70 8.18
C TYR A 47 -12.26 -10.19 8.49
N CYS A 48 -11.26 -10.85 9.08
CA CYS A 48 -11.32 -12.30 9.33
C CYS A 48 -10.95 -12.73 10.75
N GLY A 49 -10.57 -11.79 11.63
CA GLY A 49 -10.10 -12.08 13.00
C GLY A 49 -8.70 -12.69 13.10
N GLY A 50 -8.02 -12.93 11.97
CA GLY A 50 -6.67 -13.49 11.94
C GLY A 50 -5.59 -12.57 12.55
N LYS A 51 -4.41 -13.12 12.82
CA LYS A 51 -3.29 -12.39 13.43
C LYS A 51 -2.71 -11.38 12.44
N LEU A 52 -2.50 -10.15 12.91
CA LEU A 52 -1.72 -9.13 12.22
C LEU A 52 -0.23 -9.31 12.55
N VAL A 53 0.57 -9.52 11.51
CA VAL A 53 2.02 -9.72 11.59
C VAL A 53 2.71 -8.41 11.24
N PHE A 54 3.66 -7.98 12.06
CA PHE A 54 4.44 -6.76 11.84
C PHE A 54 5.45 -6.93 10.71
N TYR A 55 5.60 -5.88 9.91
CA TYR A 55 6.60 -5.73 8.85
C TYR A 55 7.31 -4.40 9.02
N ASN A 56 8.65 -4.43 8.95
CA ASN A 56 9.46 -3.20 8.99
C ASN A 56 9.28 -2.35 7.73
N ASP A 57 8.95 -2.98 6.60
CA ASP A 57 8.61 -2.32 5.37
C ASP A 57 7.40 -2.97 4.73
N ILE A 58 6.25 -2.31 4.86
CA ILE A 58 5.00 -2.71 4.21
C ILE A 58 4.91 -2.18 2.77
N VAL A 59 5.80 -1.26 2.36
CA VAL A 59 5.77 -0.69 1.01
C VAL A 59 6.12 -1.77 -0.01
N ASP A 60 7.11 -2.62 0.27
CA ASP A 60 7.44 -3.78 -0.56
C ASP A 60 6.22 -4.69 -0.76
N GLU A 61 5.47 -4.98 0.31
CA GLU A 61 4.27 -5.82 0.26
C GLU A 61 3.11 -5.16 -0.51
N ILE A 62 3.00 -3.83 -0.46
CA ILE A 62 2.05 -3.05 -1.29
C ILE A 62 2.42 -3.14 -2.77
N VAL A 63 3.72 -3.07 -3.10
CA VAL A 63 4.21 -3.18 -4.47
C VAL A 63 3.98 -4.59 -5.02
N GLU A 64 4.29 -5.62 -4.23
CA GLU A 64 4.03 -7.02 -4.60
C GLU A 64 2.54 -7.28 -4.85
N ASP A 65 1.65 -6.81 -3.97
CA ASP A 65 0.21 -6.97 -4.15
C ASP A 65 -0.30 -6.21 -5.39
N ALA A 66 0.19 -4.99 -5.62
CA ALA A 66 -0.15 -4.23 -6.82
C ALA A 66 0.31 -4.94 -8.12
N LEU A 67 1.51 -5.53 -8.13
CA LEU A 67 2.01 -6.36 -9.24
C LEU A 67 1.11 -7.57 -9.48
N ASN A 68 0.69 -8.27 -8.41
CA ASN A 68 -0.22 -9.41 -8.50
C ASN A 68 -1.60 -9.03 -9.08
N GLN A 69 -2.07 -7.80 -8.82
CA GLN A 69 -3.30 -7.24 -9.39
C GLN A 69 -3.14 -6.72 -10.84
N GLY A 70 -1.93 -6.84 -11.42
CA GLY A 70 -1.61 -6.38 -12.76
C GLY A 70 -1.54 -4.85 -12.89
N CYS A 71 -1.17 -4.16 -11.81
CA CYS A 71 -0.95 -2.71 -11.85
C CYS A 71 0.39 -2.39 -12.51
N GLU A 72 0.45 -1.25 -13.19
CA GLU A 72 1.73 -0.64 -13.58
C GLU A 72 2.40 -0.05 -12.35
N ILE A 73 3.71 -0.23 -12.21
CA ILE A 73 4.50 0.30 -11.10
C ILE A 73 5.45 1.36 -11.64
N VAL A 74 5.46 2.53 -11.00
CA VAL A 74 6.38 3.63 -11.28
C VAL A 74 7.12 3.99 -10.00
N ASP A 75 8.38 3.60 -9.91
CA ASP A 75 9.30 4.04 -8.86
C ASP A 75 9.99 5.34 -9.27
N ILE A 76 10.11 6.27 -8.33
CA ILE A 76 10.74 7.57 -8.55
C ILE A 76 11.72 7.83 -7.40
N GLU A 77 12.85 8.46 -7.66
CA GLU A 77 13.79 8.88 -6.60
C GLU A 77 13.83 10.41 -6.49
N GLY A 78 13.73 10.93 -5.26
CA GLY A 78 14.03 12.33 -4.96
C GLY A 78 13.01 13.35 -5.49
N ASN A 79 11.77 12.93 -5.76
CA ASN A 79 10.73 13.85 -6.26
C ASN A 79 10.06 14.60 -5.10
N GLU A 80 10.42 15.87 -4.92
CA GLU A 80 9.88 16.70 -3.82
C GLU A 80 8.35 16.85 -3.81
N LYS A 81 7.68 16.77 -4.97
CA LYS A 81 6.22 16.86 -5.03
C LYS A 81 5.58 15.58 -4.51
N LEU A 82 6.14 14.42 -4.87
CA LEU A 82 5.69 13.13 -4.38
C LEU A 82 5.95 12.99 -2.87
N ILE A 83 7.14 13.37 -2.41
CA ILE A 83 7.50 13.37 -0.98
C ILE A 83 6.50 14.21 -0.17
N ARG A 84 6.23 15.45 -0.61
CA ARG A 84 5.21 16.32 0.03
C ARG A 84 3.79 15.75 -0.02
N ALA A 85 3.49 14.89 -0.99
CA ALA A 85 2.20 14.22 -1.11
C ALA A 85 2.10 12.91 -0.30
N GLY A 86 3.12 12.56 0.48
CA GLY A 86 3.17 11.36 1.32
C GLY A 86 3.94 10.20 0.71
N SER A 87 4.79 10.47 -0.29
CA SER A 87 5.77 9.56 -0.91
C SER A 87 5.22 8.32 -1.63
N ILE A 88 3.92 8.11 -1.64
CA ILE A 88 3.25 7.03 -2.35
C ILE A 88 1.86 7.47 -2.81
N GLY A 89 1.37 6.91 -3.91
CA GLY A 89 0.08 7.26 -4.48
C GLY A 89 -0.36 6.28 -5.55
N ALA A 90 -1.57 6.47 -6.05
CA ALA A 90 -2.14 5.61 -7.07
C ALA A 90 -2.99 6.41 -8.07
N VAL A 91 -2.91 6.03 -9.34
CA VAL A 91 -3.87 6.39 -10.38
C VAL A 91 -4.90 5.26 -10.46
N LEU A 92 -6.18 5.59 -10.34
CA LEU A 92 -7.25 4.60 -10.33
C LEU A 92 -7.75 4.28 -11.74
N ARG A 93 -8.30 3.06 -11.91
CA ARG A 93 -8.91 2.61 -13.17
C ARG A 93 -10.16 3.43 -13.53
N TYR A 94 -10.92 3.85 -12.53
CA TYR A 94 -12.14 4.66 -12.61
C TYR A 94 -12.36 5.40 -11.28
N LYS A 95 -13.24 6.41 -11.27
CA LYS A 95 -13.54 7.17 -10.04
C LYS A 95 -14.13 6.27 -8.96
N LEU A 96 -13.81 6.61 -7.72
CA LEU A 96 -14.41 6.01 -6.52
C LEU A 96 -15.85 6.48 -6.32
#